data_AF-A0A516H8Y8-F1
#
_entry.id   AF-A0A516H8Y8-F1
#
_cell.length_a   1.000
_cell.length_b   1.000
_cell.length_c   1.000
_cell.angle_alpha   90.00
_cell.angle_beta   90.00
_cell.angle_gamma   90.00
#
_symmetry.space_group_name_H-M   'P 1'
#
loop_
_entity.id
_entity.type
_entity.pdbx_description
1 polymer ?
#
loop_
_entity_poly.entity_id
_entity_poly.type
_entity_poly.pdbx_seq_one_letter_code
_entity_poly.pdbx_strand_id
1 'polypeptide(L)'
;MWISFKCKLTGIGGIPDEFMLDNGTAYTANRVLEFITQLTDLKFARAHHGDDKPHVERFFGTLITHFLETYPGYMPKRFSRNSAEAKEIGKKKLWTFDEFERELKNFLDDYNHREDLNETR
;
A
#
# COMPACT_ATOMS: atom_id res chain seq x y z
N MET A 1 -1.30 6.92 -2.16
CA MET A 1 -2.48 6.99 -3.03
C MET A 1 -3.70 7.05 -2.12
N TRP A 2 -4.26 8.23 -1.87
CA TRP A 2 -5.60 8.35 -1.29
C TRP A 2 -6.59 8.64 -2.40
N ILE A 3 -7.73 7.96 -2.32
CA ILE A 3 -8.85 7.97 -3.24
C ILE A 3 -10.06 8.21 -2.33
N SER A 4 -10.70 9.38 -2.45
CA SER A 4 -11.94 9.68 -1.71
C SER A 4 -13.12 9.16 -2.51
N PHE A 5 -13.90 8.23 -1.95
CA PHE A 5 -14.96 7.53 -2.66
C PHE A 5 -16.32 8.22 -2.50
N LYS A 6 -16.88 8.74 -3.59
CA LYS A 6 -18.33 8.84 -3.79
C LYS A 6 -18.71 7.99 -4.99
N CYS A 7 -19.15 6.76 -4.70
CA CYS A 7 -19.30 5.71 -5.70
C CYS A 7 -20.59 5.84 -6.53
N LYS A 8 -20.49 5.69 -7.86
CA LYS A 8 -21.61 5.42 -8.78
C LYS A 8 -21.40 4.25 -9.76
N LEU A 9 -20.34 3.43 -9.61
CA LEU A 9 -20.06 2.32 -10.52
C LEU A 9 -19.57 1.06 -9.79
N THR A 10 -20.03 -0.10 -10.27
CA THR A 10 -19.79 -1.45 -9.73
C THR A 10 -18.34 -1.90 -9.95
N GLY A 11 -17.45 -1.50 -9.06
CA GLY A 11 -16.08 -1.98 -8.90
C GLY A 11 -15.61 -1.66 -7.48
N ILE A 12 -14.51 -2.26 -7.00
CA ILE A 12 -13.98 -1.99 -5.65
C ILE A 12 -13.79 -0.46 -5.50
N GLY A 13 -14.59 0.16 -4.62
CA GLY A 13 -14.54 1.57 -4.29
C GLY A 13 -15.23 2.55 -5.27
N GLY A 14 -15.33 2.24 -6.56
CA GLY A 14 -15.88 3.17 -7.57
C GLY A 14 -14.87 4.22 -8.06
N ILE A 15 -15.35 5.28 -8.74
CA ILE A 15 -14.51 6.38 -9.24
C ILE A 15 -14.44 7.48 -8.17
N PRO A 16 -13.25 7.95 -7.75
CA PRO A 16 -13.14 9.05 -6.80
C PRO A 16 -13.46 10.41 -7.41
N ASP A 17 -13.85 11.34 -6.54
CA ASP A 17 -13.97 12.76 -6.90
C ASP A 17 -12.60 13.45 -7.01
N GLU A 18 -11.54 12.89 -6.44
CA GLU A 18 -10.20 13.48 -6.46
C GLU A 18 -9.10 12.41 -6.30
N PHE A 19 -7.99 12.58 -7.01
CA PHE A 19 -6.73 11.89 -6.76
C PHE A 19 -5.70 12.79 -6.11
N MET A 20 -5.02 12.28 -5.07
CA MET A 20 -3.84 12.90 -4.48
C MET A 20 -2.59 12.04 -4.76
N LEU A 21 -1.72 12.52 -5.65
CA LEU A 21 -0.52 11.81 -6.09
C LEU A 21 0.77 12.29 -5.40
N ASP A 22 1.82 11.49 -5.56
CA ASP A 22 3.17 11.91 -5.19
C ASP A 22 3.88 12.60 -6.35
N ASN A 23 4.93 13.36 -6.04
CA ASN A 23 5.77 14.02 -7.04
C ASN A 23 6.81 13.06 -7.67
N GLY A 24 6.61 11.75 -7.53
CA GLY A 24 7.44 10.75 -8.17
C GLY A 24 7.29 10.78 -9.68
N THR A 25 8.38 10.56 -10.41
CA THR A 25 8.46 10.70 -11.87
C THR A 25 7.43 9.86 -12.64
N ALA A 26 7.02 8.72 -12.09
CA ALA A 26 5.99 7.87 -12.67
C ALA A 26 4.59 8.53 -12.63
N TYR A 27 4.31 9.32 -11.59
CA TYR A 27 3.02 9.98 -11.38
C TYR A 27 2.95 11.35 -12.07
N THR A 28 4.09 11.96 -12.36
CA THR A 28 4.18 13.22 -13.11
C THR A 28 4.33 13.00 -14.63
N ALA A 29 4.29 11.75 -15.11
CA ALA A 29 4.37 11.46 -16.53
C ALA A 29 3.10 11.93 -17.26
N ASN A 30 3.26 12.66 -18.38
CA ASN A 30 2.15 13.27 -19.12
C ASN A 30 0.99 12.30 -19.38
N ARG A 31 1.29 11.07 -19.81
CA ARG A 31 0.26 10.06 -20.09
C ARG A 31 -0.60 9.71 -18.87
N VAL A 32 -0.01 9.71 -17.68
CA VAL A 32 -0.73 9.44 -16.42
C VAL A 32 -1.60 10.64 -16.05
N LEU A 33 -1.06 11.86 -16.18
CA LEU A 33 -1.79 13.09 -15.91
C LEU A 33 -2.99 13.25 -16.84
N GLU A 34 -2.77 13.09 -18.15
CA GLU A 34 -3.81 13.17 -19.17
C GLU A 34 -4.93 12.15 -18.95
N PHE A 35 -4.60 10.95 -18.47
CA PHE A 35 -5.60 9.93 -18.17
C PHE A 35 -6.42 10.29 -16.93
N ILE A 36 -5.77 10.73 -15.85
CA ILE A 36 -6.45 11.02 -14.58
C ILE A 36 -7.34 12.26 -14.71
N THR A 37 -6.87 13.32 -15.38
CA THR A 37 -7.65 14.56 -15.54
C THR A 37 -8.88 14.39 -16.42
N GLN A 38 -8.95 13.33 -17.24
CA GLN A 38 -10.18 12.95 -17.96
C GLN A 38 -11.22 12.29 -17.04
N LEU A 39 -10.78 11.70 -15.93
CA LEU A 39 -11.63 10.97 -15.01
C LEU A 39 -12.09 11.84 -13.84
N THR A 40 -11.18 12.65 -13.27
CA THR A 40 -11.47 13.48 -12.10
C THR A 40 -10.36 14.49 -11.80
N ASP A 41 -10.54 15.28 -10.74
CA ASP A 41 -9.56 16.25 -10.27
C ASP A 41 -8.28 15.59 -9.74
N LEU A 42 -7.14 16.23 -10.03
CA LEU A 42 -5.82 15.77 -9.64
C LEU A 42 -5.10 16.83 -8.79
N LYS A 43 -4.61 16.40 -7.63
CA LYS A 43 -3.70 17.16 -6.77
C LYS A 43 -2.40 16.40 -6.52
N PHE A 44 -1.35 17.16 -6.26
CA PHE A 44 -0.08 16.62 -5.78
C PHE A 44 0.11 16.96 -4.32
N ALA A 45 0.63 16.01 -3.55
CA ALA A 45 1.11 16.27 -2.20
C ALA A 45 2.25 17.29 -2.24
N ARG A 46 2.38 18.08 -1.17
CA ARG A 46 3.48 19.01 -1.00
C ARG A 46 4.80 18.23 -0.90
N ALA A 47 5.83 18.72 -1.57
CA ALA A 47 7.15 18.09 -1.53
C ALA A 47 7.68 18.07 -0.08
N HIS A 48 8.19 16.92 0.35
CA HIS A 48 8.78 16.71 1.68
C HIS A 48 7.83 16.84 2.88
N HIS A 49 6.52 16.67 2.67
CA HIS A 49 5.53 16.62 3.75
C HIS A 49 4.86 15.24 3.82
N GLY A 50 5.29 14.40 4.77
CA GLY A 50 4.69 13.06 4.99
C GLY A 50 3.23 13.10 5.45
N ASP A 51 2.84 14.21 6.09
CA ASP A 51 1.49 14.41 6.62
C ASP A 51 0.41 14.57 5.53
N ASP A 52 0.79 14.67 4.25
CA ASP A 52 -0.17 14.73 3.16
C ASP A 52 -0.73 13.34 2.81
N LYS A 53 -0.11 12.25 3.30
CA LYS A 53 -0.53 10.85 3.03
C LYS A 53 -0.46 9.92 4.26
N PRO A 54 -0.90 10.35 5.45
CA PRO A 54 -0.63 9.66 6.71
C PRO A 54 -1.23 8.26 6.74
N HIS A 55 -2.40 8.09 6.13
CA HIS A 55 -3.10 6.82 6.08
C HIS A 55 -2.47 5.80 5.11
N VAL A 56 -1.87 6.25 3.99
CA VAL A 56 -1.15 5.36 3.06
C VAL A 56 0.16 4.92 3.68
N GLU A 57 0.89 5.85 4.29
CA GLU A 57 2.12 5.52 5.01
C GLU A 57 1.84 4.58 6.18
N ARG A 58 0.78 4.84 6.95
CA ARG A 58 0.31 3.95 8.02
C ARG A 58 -0.06 2.57 7.48
N PHE A 59 -0.82 2.49 6.39
CA PHE A 59 -1.18 1.21 5.76
C PHE A 59 0.08 0.42 5.38
N PHE A 60 1.03 1.02 4.68
CA PHE A 60 2.26 0.32 4.30
C PHE A 60 3.12 -0.07 5.51
N GLY A 61 3.15 0.75 6.55
CA GLY A 61 3.77 0.40 7.82
C GLY A 61 3.12 -0.84 8.44
N THR A 62 1.79 -0.88 8.51
CA THR A 62 1.03 -2.03 9.01
C THR A 62 1.23 -3.25 8.14
N LEU A 63 1.16 -3.13 6.81
CA LEU A 63 1.41 -4.22 5.87
C LEU A 63 2.80 -4.83 6.06
N ILE A 64 3.81 -3.99 6.24
CA ILE A 64 5.17 -4.48 6.48
C ILE A 64 5.26 -5.22 7.82
N THR A 65 4.80 -4.60 8.91
CA THR A 65 5.00 -5.09 10.27
C THR A 65 4.09 -6.27 10.64
N HIS A 66 2.85 -6.29 10.15
CA HIS A 66 1.86 -7.31 10.53
C HIS A 66 1.69 -8.42 9.50
N PHE A 67 2.08 -8.20 8.24
CA PHE A 67 1.97 -9.21 7.19
C PHE A 67 3.34 -9.65 6.66
N LEU A 68 4.11 -8.73 6.07
CA LEU A 68 5.35 -9.10 5.40
C LEU A 68 6.39 -9.65 6.38
N GLU A 69 6.52 -9.13 7.60
CA GLU A 69 7.42 -9.70 8.61
C GLU A 69 7.05 -11.15 9.02
N THR A 70 5.81 -11.58 8.79
CA THR A 70 5.37 -12.96 9.02
C THR A 70 5.62 -13.88 7.81
N TYR A 71 5.80 -13.30 6.61
CA TYR A 71 6.01 -14.04 5.37
C TYR A 71 7.36 -14.81 5.40
N PRO A 72 7.35 -16.14 5.12
CA PRO A 72 8.59 -16.90 5.03
C PRO A 72 9.41 -16.39 3.85
N GLY A 73 10.61 -15.89 4.12
CA GLY A 73 11.50 -15.34 3.10
C GLY A 73 11.52 -13.81 3.03
N TYR A 74 10.70 -13.10 3.82
CA TYR A 74 10.79 -11.65 3.89
C TYR A 74 12.13 -11.19 4.45
N MET A 75 12.79 -10.28 3.73
CA MET A 75 14.08 -9.72 4.09
C MET A 75 13.93 -8.22 4.38
N PRO A 76 13.83 -7.82 5.66
CA PRO A 76 13.88 -6.41 6.03
C PRO A 76 15.10 -5.70 5.47
N LYS A 77 14.94 -4.43 5.05
CA LYS A 77 16.01 -3.59 4.46
C LYS A 77 17.25 -3.46 5.35
N ARG A 78 17.10 -3.62 6.67
CA ARG A 78 18.19 -3.56 7.67
C ARG A 78 19.16 -4.74 7.58
N PHE A 79 18.76 -5.87 7.00
CA PHE A 79 19.62 -7.03 6.92
C PHE A 79 20.51 -6.97 5.68
N SER A 80 21.82 -7.10 5.90
CA SER A 80 22.75 -7.41 4.83
C SER A 80 22.46 -8.82 4.30
N ARG A 81 22.47 -9.00 2.97
CA ARG A 81 22.27 -10.31 2.33
C ARG A 81 23.28 -11.37 2.80
N ASN A 82 24.43 -10.95 3.32
CA ASN A 82 25.49 -11.83 3.80
C ASN A 82 25.39 -12.17 5.30
N SER A 83 24.42 -11.60 6.02
CA SER A 83 24.18 -11.87 7.44
C SER A 83 23.76 -13.33 7.67
N ALA A 84 24.00 -13.84 8.88
CA ALA A 84 23.59 -15.19 9.24
C ALA A 84 22.05 -15.31 9.21
N GLU A 85 21.37 -14.27 9.66
CA GLU A 85 19.92 -14.11 9.64
C GLU A 85 19.37 -14.20 8.21
N ALA A 86 20.01 -13.54 7.24
CA ALA A 86 19.59 -13.61 5.84
C ALA A 86 19.70 -15.02 5.27
N LYS A 87 20.75 -15.77 5.65
CA LYS A 87 20.93 -17.17 5.24
C LYS A 87 19.88 -18.08 5.86
N GLU A 88 19.51 -17.86 7.11
CA GLU A 88 18.44 -18.62 7.76
C GLU A 88 17.06 -18.32 7.16
N ILE A 89 16.77 -17.05 6.84
CA ILE A 89 15.55 -16.67 6.12
C ILE A 89 15.48 -17.37 4.75
N GLY A 90 16.60 -17.43 4.03
CA GLY A 90 16.68 -18.07 2.71
C GLY A 90 16.47 -19.59 2.72
N LYS A 91 16.54 -20.25 3.87
CA LYS A 91 16.26 -21.69 4.03
C LYS A 91 14.79 -22.00 4.29
N LYS A 92 13.96 -21.00 4.61
CA LYS A 92 12.54 -21.23 4.90
C LYS A 92 11.81 -21.67 3.63
N LYS A 93 10.89 -22.63 3.78
CA LYS A 93 9.95 -22.99 2.72
C LYS A 93 9.05 -21.78 2.45
N LEU A 94 9.15 -21.23 1.25
CA LEU A 94 8.33 -20.11 0.80
C LEU A 94 6.89 -20.57 0.57
N TRP A 95 5.95 -19.63 0.68
CA TRP A 95 4.60 -19.86 0.18
C TRP A 95 4.62 -19.96 -1.34
N THR A 96 3.69 -20.74 -1.87
CA THR A 96 3.27 -20.65 -3.27
C THR A 96 2.58 -19.31 -3.53
N PHE A 97 2.42 -18.96 -4.80
CA PHE A 97 1.70 -17.74 -5.18
C PHE A 97 0.27 -17.73 -4.64
N ASP A 98 -0.45 -18.85 -4.75
CA ASP A 98 -1.84 -18.96 -4.29
C ASP A 98 -1.97 -18.84 -2.77
N GLU A 99 -1.02 -19.41 -2.02
CA GLU A 99 -0.95 -19.24 -0.56
C GLU A 99 -0.70 -17.77 -0.20
N PHE A 100 0.26 -17.11 -0.86
CA PHE A 100 0.52 -15.70 -0.63
C PHE A 100 -0.68 -14.82 -0.95
N GLU A 101 -1.34 -15.04 -2.08
CA GLU A 101 -2.52 -14.27 -2.48
C GLU A 101 -3.67 -14.45 -1.49
N ARG A 102 -3.91 -15.68 -1.03
CA ARG A 102 -4.93 -15.98 -0.02
C ARG A 102 -4.63 -15.26 1.29
N GLU A 103 -3.41 -15.39 1.82
CA GLU A 103 -3.07 -14.75 3.10
C GLU A 103 -3.06 -13.22 2.99
N LEU A 104 -2.67 -12.66 1.84
CA LEU A 104 -2.75 -11.22 1.59
C LEU A 104 -4.21 -10.75 1.58
N LYS A 105 -5.12 -11.49 0.94
CA LYS A 105 -6.56 -11.17 0.94
C LYS A 105 -7.13 -11.18 2.36
N ASN A 106 -6.85 -12.23 3.13
CA ASN A 106 -7.25 -12.33 4.52
C ASN A 106 -6.75 -11.11 5.33
N PHE A 107 -5.47 -10.76 5.20
CA PHE A 107 -4.90 -9.59 5.85
C PHE A 107 -5.60 -8.29 5.44
N LEU A 108 -5.92 -8.10 4.16
CA LEU A 108 -6.60 -6.90 3.66
C LEU A 108 -8.04 -6.81 4.19
N ASP A 109 -8.75 -7.93 4.23
CA ASP A 109 -10.09 -7.99 4.79
C ASP A 109 -10.06 -7.65 6.29
N ASP A 110 -9.15 -8.24 7.06
CA ASP A 110 -8.97 -7.92 8.48
C ASP A 110 -8.60 -6.45 8.69
N TYR A 111 -7.66 -5.91 7.90
CA TYR A 111 -7.23 -4.52 7.98
C TYR A 111 -8.40 -3.54 7.74
N ASN A 112 -9.28 -3.85 6.79
CA ASN A 112 -10.41 -2.99 6.40
C ASN A 112 -11.61 -3.10 7.35
N HIS A 113 -11.77 -4.22 8.06
CA HIS A 113 -12.90 -4.46 8.97
C HIS A 113 -12.54 -4.37 10.46
N ARG A 114 -11.29 -4.05 10.80
CA ARG A 114 -10.88 -3.80 12.19
C ARG A 114 -11.72 -2.66 12.80
N GLU A 115 -12.35 -2.91 13.94
CA GLU A 115 -13.24 -1.92 14.59
C GLU A 115 -12.48 -0.79 15.32
N ASP A 116 -11.16 -0.86 15.39
CA ASP A 116 -10.34 -0.20 16.43
C ASP A 116 -9.38 0.91 15.95
N LEU A 117 -9.58 1.50 14.76
CA LEU A 117 -8.77 2.65 14.31
C LEU A 117 -9.53 3.88 13.82
N ASN A 118 -10.85 3.95 14.02
CA ASN A 118 -11.66 5.15 13.74
C ASN A 118 -11.97 6.02 14.96
N GLU A 119 -11.59 5.60 16.17
CA GLU A 119 -11.70 6.41 17.38
C GLU A 119 -10.33 6.56 18.02
N THR A 120 -9.61 7.64 17.69
CA THR A 120 -8.74 8.45 18.56
C THR A 120 -7.73 9.22 17.68
N ARG A 121 -8.14 10.39 17.18
CA ARG A 121 -7.43 11.69 17.25
C ARG A 121 -8.03 12.69 16.26
#